data_AF-W2LA47-F1
#
_entry.id   AF-W2LA47-F1
#
_cell.length_a   1.000
_cell.length_b   1.000
_cell.length_c   1.000
_cell.angle_alpha   90.00
_cell.angle_beta   90.00
_cell.angle_gamma   90.00
#
_symmetry.space_group_name_H-M   'P 1'
#
loop_
_entity.id
_entity.type
_entity.pdbx_description
1 polymer ?
#
loop_
_entity_poly.entity_id
_entity_poly.type
_entity_poly.pdbx_seq_one_letter_code
_entity_poly.pdbx_strand_id
1 'polypeptide(L)'
;MYTIADVENEEEASKEEVNETKKDIKDDASEASSVNEYMDAEEPHLVAEVNALKRLLETQRSEAQQLNITINELTLANSELETQLRNLRATIKQKDEELQESTAALQRAESVRNEVSDDSAEAEAQAQAALETALSDNKRLEKQLLKFDGAMTAMEEEKARLMVQLREAEMASAAAQEEIIKVQKALEQLERKSQTLSAKLQAVDQARELAEENVVTAEATIGTLQQQVRDLSTQLHETQHELETLRENQLTASSVALEEAAAKHQALERLWEDVKTENERLQARVEELEFRLAQSEANGEEKTAELQAQVVKVKREADALREELDSLRASKTLIESESLEREQKLHEATETHRRISVDHDERLSSEVMAREELLTRLQEQMQQTEKMSAELSAKVVTLQQELDYFQGELIENKMKVAQLTQDNDDLVIRNRRLEKEAANTKK
;
A
#
# COMPACT_ATOMS: atom_id res chain seq x y z
N MET A 1 -29.62 38.15 -24.67
CA MET A 1 -30.55 39.28 -24.54
C MET A 1 -29.95 40.25 -23.54
N TYR A 2 -29.94 41.52 -23.91
CA TYR A 2 -29.38 42.66 -23.19
C TYR A 2 -30.06 42.89 -21.85
N THR A 3 -29.28 43.30 -20.84
CA THR A 3 -29.34 44.67 -20.28
C THR A 3 -28.10 44.93 -19.42
N ILE A 4 -27.30 45.87 -19.90
CA ILE A 4 -26.30 46.64 -19.16
C ILE A 4 -27.05 47.81 -18.51
N ALA A 5 -26.72 48.13 -17.26
CA ALA A 5 -26.89 49.46 -16.70
C ALA A 5 -25.73 49.72 -15.75
N ASP A 6 -24.71 50.41 -16.27
CA ASP A 6 -23.80 51.25 -15.49
C ASP A 6 -24.52 52.58 -15.15
N VAL A 7 -23.83 53.43 -14.37
CA VAL A 7 -24.12 54.83 -14.00
C VAL A 7 -24.79 54.92 -12.60
N GLU A 8 -24.27 55.58 -11.56
CA GLU A 8 -23.27 56.65 -11.42
C GLU A 8 -22.69 56.70 -9.98
N ASN A 9 -21.52 57.32 -9.85
CA ASN A 9 -20.87 57.79 -8.62
C ASN A 9 -21.78 58.68 -7.76
N GLU A 10 -21.77 58.49 -6.44
CA GLU A 10 -21.66 59.60 -5.47
C GLU A 10 -20.74 59.17 -4.32
N GLU A 11 -19.58 59.83 -4.25
CA GLU A 11 -18.81 59.97 -3.01
C GLU A 11 -19.65 60.80 -2.03
N GLU A 12 -19.89 60.32 -0.82
CA GLU A 12 -19.93 61.23 0.32
C GLU A 12 -19.52 60.54 1.62
N ALA A 13 -18.61 61.21 2.30
CA ALA A 13 -17.85 60.75 3.44
C ALA A 13 -18.73 60.50 4.67
N SER A 14 -18.48 59.38 5.34
CA SER A 14 -18.73 59.28 6.78
C SER A 14 -17.60 58.50 7.44
N LYS A 15 -16.91 59.23 8.31
CA LYS A 15 -15.76 58.81 9.11
C LYS A 15 -16.22 57.81 10.17
N GLU A 16 -15.68 56.61 10.17
CA GLU A 16 -15.56 55.80 11.38
C GLU A 16 -14.10 55.45 11.59
N GLU A 17 -13.43 56.27 12.41
CA GLU A 17 -12.15 55.95 13.03
C GLU A 17 -12.35 54.74 13.95
N VAL A 18 -11.91 53.57 13.48
CA VAL A 18 -11.65 52.41 14.34
C VAL A 18 -10.41 52.74 15.15
N ASN A 19 -10.63 53.33 16.32
CA ASN A 19 -9.59 53.55 17.32
C ASN A 19 -9.27 52.20 17.98
N GLU A 20 -8.22 51.54 17.48
CA GLU A 20 -7.59 50.39 18.13
C GLU A 20 -7.06 50.81 19.51
N THR A 21 -7.86 50.63 20.56
CA THR A 21 -7.36 50.68 21.93
C THR A 21 -6.54 49.42 22.19
N LYS A 22 -5.22 49.53 22.02
CA LYS A 22 -4.25 48.67 22.67
C LYS A 22 -4.57 48.65 24.17
N LYS A 23 -5.08 47.51 24.64
CA LYS A 23 -5.13 47.20 26.07
C LYS A 23 -3.70 46.93 26.53
N ASP A 24 -3.06 47.97 27.05
CA ASP A 24 -1.93 47.80 27.94
C ASP A 24 -2.43 47.05 29.18
N ILE A 25 -2.07 45.76 29.27
CA ILE A 25 -2.18 44.97 30.49
C ILE A 25 -1.12 45.55 31.43
N LYS A 26 -1.53 46.48 32.30
CA LYS A 26 -0.73 46.89 33.45
C LYS A 26 -0.70 45.74 34.45
N ASP A 27 0.49 45.18 34.64
CA ASP A 27 0.84 44.38 35.81
C ASP A 27 0.76 45.26 37.07
N ASP A 28 -0.44 45.42 37.63
CA ASP A 28 -0.67 46.01 38.96
C ASP A 28 -0.42 44.98 40.09
N ALA A 29 0.48 44.01 39.88
CA ALA A 29 0.81 42.96 40.85
C ALA A 29 2.09 43.24 41.67
N SER A 30 2.79 44.35 41.43
CA SER A 30 4.12 44.60 42.02
C SER A 30 4.16 45.56 43.22
N GLU A 31 3.03 46.09 43.70
CA GLU A 31 3.01 47.01 44.86
C GLU A 31 2.45 46.38 46.16
N ALA A 32 2.05 45.10 46.14
CA ALA A 32 1.47 44.45 47.31
C ALA A 32 2.49 43.92 48.34
N SER A 33 3.80 43.97 48.05
CA SER A 33 4.83 43.30 48.88
C SER A 33 5.52 44.21 49.92
N SER A 34 5.15 45.48 50.10
CA SER A 34 5.78 46.35 51.10
C SER A 34 4.82 46.93 52.16
N VAL A 35 3.59 46.40 52.26
CA VAL A 35 2.54 46.97 53.13
C VAL A 35 2.67 46.57 54.60
N ASN A 36 3.55 45.62 54.95
CA ASN A 36 3.54 44.99 56.27
C ASN A 36 4.52 45.54 57.32
N GLU A 37 5.16 46.70 57.11
CA GLU A 37 6.17 47.22 58.08
C GLU A 37 5.80 48.53 58.80
N TYR A 38 4.68 49.19 58.47
CA TYR A 38 4.34 50.49 59.08
C TYR A 38 2.99 50.55 59.81
N MET A 39 2.18 49.49 59.79
CA MET A 39 0.81 49.54 60.35
C MET A 39 0.73 49.32 61.88
N ASP A 40 1.66 48.59 62.50
CA ASP A 40 1.59 48.27 63.94
C ASP A 40 2.37 49.24 64.84
N ALA A 41 3.36 49.98 64.30
CA ALA A 41 4.27 50.78 65.13
C ALA A 41 3.72 52.18 65.50
N GLU A 42 2.83 52.76 64.69
CA GLU A 42 2.34 54.15 64.89
C GLU A 42 1.04 54.24 65.68
N GLU A 43 0.27 53.16 65.77
CA GLU A 43 -1.03 53.11 66.46
C GLU A 43 -0.96 53.42 67.97
N PRO A 44 -0.02 52.84 68.76
CA PRO A 44 0.08 53.18 70.19
C PRO A 44 0.53 54.63 70.43
N HIS A 45 1.31 55.21 69.51
CA HIS A 45 1.72 56.61 69.60
C HIS A 45 0.57 57.57 69.31
N LEU A 46 -0.26 57.29 68.31
CA LEU A 46 -1.45 58.09 67.98
C LEU A 46 -2.51 58.00 69.10
N VAL A 47 -2.72 56.82 69.68
CA VAL A 47 -3.61 56.65 70.84
C VAL A 47 -3.09 57.42 72.05
N ALA A 48 -1.77 57.41 72.29
CA ALA A 48 -1.16 58.20 73.36
C ALA A 48 -1.33 59.71 73.12
N GLU A 49 -1.17 60.18 71.87
CA GLU A 49 -1.34 61.58 71.50
C GLU A 49 -2.80 62.05 71.65
N VAL A 50 -3.78 61.26 71.20
CA VAL A 50 -5.21 61.55 71.40
C VAL A 50 -5.55 61.60 72.89
N ASN A 51 -5.03 60.67 73.69
CA ASN A 51 -5.25 60.67 75.13
C ASN A 51 -4.59 61.87 75.82
N ALA A 52 -3.41 62.30 75.35
CA ALA A 52 -2.74 63.50 75.84
C ALA A 52 -3.55 64.76 75.50
N LEU A 53 -4.05 64.88 74.26
CA LEU A 53 -4.90 66.00 73.84
C LEU A 53 -6.22 66.04 74.61
N LYS A 54 -6.85 64.90 74.87
CA LYS A 54 -8.08 64.83 75.70
C LYS A 54 -7.81 65.28 77.13
N ARG A 55 -6.70 64.86 77.74
CA ARG A 55 -6.31 65.33 79.08
C ARG A 55 -6.03 66.84 79.08
N LEU A 56 -5.32 67.35 78.07
CA LEU A 56 -5.04 68.77 77.91
C LEU A 56 -6.33 69.58 77.75
N LEU A 57 -7.31 69.07 77.01
CA LEU A 57 -8.62 69.71 76.87
C LEU A 57 -9.35 69.79 78.22
N GLU A 58 -9.32 68.71 79.00
CA GLU A 58 -9.96 68.65 80.32
C GLU A 58 -9.30 69.65 81.29
N THR A 59 -7.97 69.74 81.30
CA THR A 59 -7.24 70.71 82.13
C THR A 59 -7.52 72.15 81.71
N GLN A 60 -7.52 72.44 80.41
CA GLN A 60 -7.83 73.78 79.91
C GLN A 60 -9.27 74.19 80.22
N ARG A 61 -10.23 73.24 80.17
CA ARG A 61 -11.62 73.49 80.56
C ARG A 61 -11.77 73.78 82.05
N SER A 62 -11.08 73.04 82.92
CA SER A 62 -11.14 73.29 84.36
C SER A 62 -10.48 74.62 84.73
N GLU A 63 -9.35 74.96 84.11
CA GLU A 63 -8.68 76.26 84.25
C GLU A 63 -9.59 77.41 83.79
N ALA A 64 -10.21 77.31 82.61
CA ALA A 64 -11.16 78.31 82.13
C ALA A 64 -12.39 78.46 83.04
N GLN A 65 -12.89 77.36 83.62
CA GLN A 65 -13.98 77.42 84.61
C GLN A 65 -13.55 78.15 85.89
N GLN A 66 -12.35 77.84 86.41
CA GLN A 66 -11.81 78.52 87.60
C GLN A 66 -11.61 80.02 87.34
N LEU A 67 -11.03 80.39 86.20
CA LEU A 67 -10.84 81.79 85.81
C LEU A 67 -12.19 82.52 85.71
N ASN A 68 -13.22 81.90 85.16
CA ASN A 68 -14.57 82.49 85.14
C ASN A 68 -15.16 82.68 86.54
N ILE A 69 -14.93 81.76 87.48
CA ILE A 69 -15.32 81.95 88.88
C ILE A 69 -14.59 83.15 89.48
N THR A 70 -13.27 83.24 89.30
CA THR A 70 -12.46 84.36 89.79
C THR A 70 -12.88 85.70 89.17
N ILE A 71 -13.18 85.74 87.88
CA ILE A 71 -13.72 86.93 87.20
C ILE A 71 -15.04 87.36 87.86
N ASN A 72 -15.95 86.43 88.12
CA ASN A 72 -17.22 86.74 88.77
C ASN A 72 -17.02 87.28 90.21
N GLU A 73 -16.14 86.65 90.98
CA GLU A 73 -15.80 87.12 92.34
C GLU A 73 -15.19 88.52 92.34
N LEU A 74 -14.21 88.77 91.46
CA LEU A 74 -13.58 90.09 91.30
C LEU A 74 -14.58 91.14 90.83
N THR A 75 -15.50 90.77 89.94
CA THR A 75 -16.57 91.66 89.46
C THR A 75 -17.51 92.04 90.60
N LEU A 76 -17.93 91.07 91.41
CA LEU A 76 -18.76 91.30 92.59
C LEU A 76 -18.03 92.18 93.62
N ALA A 77 -16.79 91.86 93.96
CA ALA A 77 -15.98 92.64 94.90
C ALA A 77 -15.78 94.09 94.43
N ASN A 78 -15.47 94.30 93.14
CA ASN A 78 -15.40 95.65 92.57
C ASN A 78 -16.74 96.40 92.68
N SER A 79 -17.85 95.72 92.38
CA SER A 79 -19.18 96.34 92.48
C SER A 79 -19.51 96.76 93.92
N GLU A 80 -19.14 95.93 94.91
CA GLU A 80 -19.32 96.22 96.33
C GLU A 80 -18.45 97.40 96.78
N LEU A 81 -17.15 97.38 96.45
CA LEU A 81 -16.23 98.49 96.71
C LEU A 81 -16.69 99.81 96.06
N GLU A 82 -17.25 99.75 94.85
CA GLU A 82 -17.86 100.93 94.23
C GLU A 82 -19.03 101.49 95.03
N THR A 83 -19.90 100.64 95.57
CA THR A 83 -21.00 101.09 96.42
C THR A 83 -20.48 101.70 97.73
N GLN A 84 -19.47 101.08 98.36
CA GLN A 84 -18.83 101.58 99.58
C GLN A 84 -18.18 102.95 99.34
N LEU A 85 -17.43 103.12 98.25
CA LEU A 85 -16.83 104.41 97.86
C LEU A 85 -17.90 105.50 97.64
N ARG A 86 -19.01 105.19 96.98
CA ARG A 86 -20.12 106.15 96.79
C ARG A 86 -20.71 106.58 98.13
N ASN A 87 -20.94 105.63 99.06
CA ASN A 87 -21.47 105.91 100.39
C ASN A 87 -20.50 106.75 101.24
N LEU A 88 -19.21 106.40 101.21
CA LEU A 88 -18.16 107.10 101.93
C LEU A 88 -18.01 108.55 101.42
N ARG A 89 -18.02 108.76 100.10
CA ARG A 89 -18.02 110.11 99.50
C ARG A 89 -19.24 110.93 99.93
N ALA A 90 -20.43 110.32 100.02
CA ALA A 90 -21.62 111.00 100.51
C ALA A 90 -21.49 111.38 102.00
N THR A 91 -20.91 110.50 102.82
CA THR A 91 -20.68 110.76 104.26
C THR A 91 -19.64 111.84 104.49
N ILE A 92 -18.53 111.84 103.72
CA ILE A 92 -17.52 112.91 103.75
C ILE A 92 -18.16 114.24 103.43
N LYS A 93 -18.93 114.31 102.33
CA LYS A 93 -19.64 115.54 101.94
C LYS A 93 -20.55 116.07 103.05
N GLN A 94 -21.32 115.18 103.71
CA GLN A 94 -22.16 115.57 104.84
C GLN A 94 -21.33 116.09 106.03
N LYS A 95 -20.20 115.44 106.34
CA LYS A 95 -19.32 115.84 107.45
C LYS A 95 -18.56 117.14 107.16
N ASP A 96 -18.23 117.40 105.90
CA ASP A 96 -17.68 118.69 105.46
C ASP A 96 -18.71 119.81 105.64
N GLU A 97 -19.97 119.58 105.28
CA GLU A 97 -21.06 120.52 105.52
C GLU A 97 -21.24 120.79 107.02
N GLU A 98 -21.24 119.74 107.87
CA GLU A 98 -21.27 119.88 109.34
C GLU A 98 -20.05 120.65 109.88
N LEU A 99 -18.84 120.43 109.32
CA LEU A 99 -17.63 121.16 109.70
C LEU A 99 -17.75 122.65 109.34
N GLN A 100 -18.29 122.97 108.16
CA GLN A 100 -18.53 124.36 107.75
C GLN A 100 -19.50 125.07 108.71
N GLU A 101 -20.59 124.41 109.07
CA GLU A 101 -21.56 124.94 110.05
C GLU A 101 -20.93 125.13 111.44
N SER A 102 -20.16 124.13 111.90
CA SER A 102 -19.43 124.18 113.18
C SER A 102 -18.38 125.29 113.19
N THR A 103 -17.66 125.50 112.08
CA THR A 103 -16.67 126.57 111.93
C THR A 103 -17.33 127.95 111.99
N ALA A 104 -18.49 128.11 111.35
CA ALA A 104 -19.27 129.34 111.44
C ALA A 104 -19.81 129.59 112.86
N ALA A 105 -20.20 128.54 113.59
CA ALA A 105 -20.60 128.65 115.00
C ALA A 105 -19.43 129.03 115.91
N LEU A 106 -18.23 128.48 115.66
CA LEU A 106 -17.00 128.84 116.35
C LEU A 106 -16.63 130.31 116.16
N GLN A 107 -16.69 130.82 114.93
CA GLN A 107 -16.45 132.25 114.66
C GLN A 107 -17.44 133.16 115.40
N ARG A 108 -18.71 132.75 115.50
CA ARG A 108 -19.73 133.45 116.30
C ARG A 108 -19.44 133.38 117.81
N ALA A 109 -18.98 132.25 118.31
CA ALA A 109 -18.61 132.11 119.72
C ALA A 109 -17.35 132.95 120.05
N GLU A 110 -16.38 133.01 119.14
CA GLU A 110 -15.20 133.87 119.24
C GLU A 110 -15.56 135.35 119.27
N SER A 111 -16.49 135.79 118.40
CA SER A 111 -16.96 137.18 118.41
C SER A 111 -17.67 137.53 119.71
N VAL A 112 -18.57 136.66 120.20
CA VAL A 112 -19.28 136.86 121.47
C VAL A 112 -18.31 136.92 122.65
N ARG A 113 -17.31 136.03 122.71
CA ARG A 113 -16.28 136.07 123.77
C ARG A 113 -15.50 137.39 123.76
N ASN A 114 -15.19 137.92 122.57
CA ASN A 114 -14.45 139.18 122.45
C ASN A 114 -15.31 140.44 122.77
N GLU A 115 -16.64 140.32 122.77
CA GLU A 115 -17.59 141.41 123.07
C GLU A 115 -18.02 141.48 124.55
N VAL A 116 -17.87 140.38 125.31
CA VAL A 116 -18.13 140.36 126.76
C VAL A 116 -17.04 141.14 127.49
N SER A 117 -17.38 142.25 128.15
CA SER A 117 -16.45 143.03 128.99
C SER A 117 -16.33 142.44 130.40
N ASP A 118 -15.15 142.60 131.03
CA ASP A 118 -14.69 142.05 132.32
C ASP A 118 -15.62 142.23 133.56
N ASP A 119 -16.79 142.85 133.42
CA ASP A 119 -17.70 143.19 134.52
C ASP A 119 -18.69 142.06 134.90
N SER A 120 -18.75 140.95 134.15
CA SER A 120 -19.64 139.80 134.44
C SER A 120 -18.95 138.44 134.26
N ALA A 121 -18.42 137.90 135.36
CA ALA A 121 -17.72 136.61 135.39
C ALA A 121 -18.59 135.41 134.91
N GLU A 122 -19.92 135.47 135.08
CA GLU A 122 -20.82 134.41 134.62
C GLU A 122 -21.03 134.42 133.10
N ALA A 123 -21.13 135.61 132.48
CA ALA A 123 -21.28 135.75 131.04
C ALA A 123 -19.99 135.36 130.29
N GLU A 124 -18.84 135.73 130.86
CA GLU A 124 -17.53 135.34 130.33
C GLU A 124 -17.33 133.82 130.41
N ALA A 125 -17.67 133.19 131.54
CA ALA A 125 -17.59 131.73 131.70
C ALA A 125 -18.51 130.97 130.71
N GLN A 126 -19.71 131.48 130.45
CA GLN A 126 -20.62 130.88 129.46
C GLN A 126 -20.10 131.03 128.02
N ALA A 127 -19.55 132.20 127.66
CA ALA A 127 -18.95 132.44 126.35
C ALA A 127 -17.69 131.57 126.14
N GLN A 128 -16.85 131.42 127.18
CA GLN A 128 -15.68 130.56 127.19
C GLN A 128 -16.06 129.08 126.99
N ALA A 129 -17.07 128.59 127.71
CA ALA A 129 -17.53 127.20 127.59
C ALA A 129 -18.13 126.90 126.20
N ALA A 130 -18.86 127.85 125.61
CA ALA A 130 -19.40 127.71 124.26
C ALA A 130 -18.29 127.66 123.20
N LEU A 131 -17.25 128.49 123.34
CA LEU A 131 -16.08 128.49 122.46
C LEU A 131 -15.25 127.20 122.59
N GLU A 132 -15.02 126.71 123.81
CA GLU A 132 -14.33 125.43 124.03
C GLU A 132 -15.11 124.25 123.44
N THR A 133 -16.44 124.25 123.59
CA THR A 133 -17.31 123.23 122.99
C THR A 133 -17.22 123.27 121.47
N ALA A 134 -17.36 124.45 120.85
CA ALA A 134 -17.26 124.61 119.40
C ALA A 134 -15.87 124.21 118.86
N LEU A 135 -14.79 124.59 119.55
CA LEU A 135 -13.42 124.16 119.22
C LEU A 135 -13.25 122.65 119.30
N SER A 136 -13.83 122.02 120.32
CA SER A 136 -13.75 120.58 120.51
C SER A 136 -14.51 119.81 119.42
N ASP A 137 -15.70 120.30 119.03
CA ASP A 137 -16.51 119.71 117.97
C ASP A 137 -15.85 119.88 116.60
N ASN A 138 -15.27 121.05 116.32
CA ASN A 138 -14.55 121.32 115.08
C ASN A 138 -13.33 120.40 114.93
N LYS A 139 -12.47 120.32 115.96
CA LYS A 139 -11.34 119.38 115.99
C LYS A 139 -11.78 117.92 115.88
N ARG A 140 -12.95 117.57 116.40
CA ARG A 140 -13.51 116.21 116.25
C ARG A 140 -13.91 115.95 114.80
N LEU A 141 -14.60 116.89 114.14
CA LEU A 141 -15.02 116.78 112.75
C LEU A 141 -13.82 116.74 111.79
N GLU A 142 -12.82 117.61 111.97
CA GLU A 142 -11.56 117.57 111.20
C GLU A 142 -10.87 116.21 111.29
N LYS A 143 -10.79 115.64 112.50
CA LYS A 143 -10.22 114.29 112.72
C LYS A 143 -11.06 113.19 112.08
N GLN A 144 -12.37 113.33 112.03
CA GLN A 144 -13.25 112.36 111.38
C GLN A 144 -13.10 112.43 109.86
N LEU A 145 -13.07 113.63 109.28
CA LEU A 145 -12.84 113.85 107.85
C LEU A 145 -11.49 113.30 107.41
N LEU A 146 -10.41 113.59 108.14
CA LEU A 146 -9.09 113.04 107.82
C LEU A 146 -9.07 111.50 107.83
N LYS A 147 -9.83 110.86 108.74
CA LYS A 147 -9.98 109.39 108.77
C LYS A 147 -10.77 108.89 107.58
N PHE A 148 -11.84 109.58 107.18
CA PHE A 148 -12.63 109.21 106.02
C PHE A 148 -11.84 109.41 104.72
N ASP A 149 -11.04 110.47 104.59
CA ASP A 149 -10.15 110.67 103.43
C ASP A 149 -9.12 109.53 103.31
N GLY A 150 -8.48 109.16 104.41
CA GLY A 150 -7.55 108.01 104.43
C GLY A 150 -8.23 106.69 104.07
N ALA A 151 -9.49 106.49 104.49
CA ALA A 151 -10.31 105.34 104.09
C ALA A 151 -10.68 105.41 102.59
N MET A 152 -10.97 106.60 102.06
CA MET A 152 -11.27 106.80 100.63
C MET A 152 -10.06 106.42 99.78
N THR A 153 -8.87 106.93 100.11
CA THR A 153 -7.65 106.63 99.35
C THR A 153 -7.34 105.12 99.37
N ALA A 154 -7.49 104.47 100.52
CA ALA A 154 -7.28 103.02 100.63
C ALA A 154 -8.26 102.22 99.76
N MET A 155 -9.55 102.59 99.78
CA MET A 155 -10.57 101.93 98.95
C MET A 155 -10.38 102.21 97.45
N GLU A 156 -9.93 103.41 97.06
CA GLU A 156 -9.63 103.74 95.65
C GLU A 156 -8.41 102.96 95.14
N GLU A 157 -7.36 102.80 95.96
CA GLU A 157 -6.22 101.94 95.66
C GLU A 157 -6.63 100.48 95.54
N GLU A 158 -7.48 99.98 96.45
CA GLU A 158 -7.98 98.60 96.40
C GLU A 158 -8.83 98.36 95.15
N LYS A 159 -9.72 99.29 94.78
CA LYS A 159 -10.47 99.24 93.52
C LYS A 159 -9.53 99.20 92.32
N ALA A 160 -8.49 100.03 92.29
CA ALA A 160 -7.52 100.03 91.19
C ALA A 160 -6.80 98.67 91.09
N ARG A 161 -6.42 98.07 92.22
CA ARG A 161 -5.80 96.73 92.27
C ARG A 161 -6.75 95.65 91.77
N LEU A 162 -8.00 95.63 92.23
CA LEU A 162 -9.00 94.65 91.77
C LEU A 162 -9.33 94.78 90.28
N MET A 163 -9.38 96.01 89.75
CA MET A 163 -9.57 96.25 88.31
C MET A 163 -8.42 95.71 87.45
N VAL A 164 -7.17 95.79 87.94
CA VAL A 164 -6.02 95.19 87.26
C VAL A 164 -6.14 93.65 87.28
N GLN A 165 -6.41 93.06 88.44
CA GLN A 165 -6.60 91.62 88.58
C GLN A 165 -7.74 91.09 87.70
N LEU A 166 -8.85 91.83 87.61
CA LEU A 166 -9.98 91.48 86.75
C LEU A 166 -9.57 91.40 85.27
N ARG A 167 -8.83 92.41 84.78
CA ARG A 167 -8.34 92.42 83.39
C ARG A 167 -7.36 91.29 83.12
N GLU A 168 -6.46 91.00 84.06
CA GLU A 168 -5.53 89.87 83.94
C GLU A 168 -6.28 88.53 83.87
N ALA A 169 -7.30 88.35 84.72
CA ALA A 169 -8.14 87.15 84.69
C ALA A 169 -8.95 87.03 83.40
N GLU A 170 -9.51 88.13 82.88
CA GLU A 170 -10.22 88.19 81.59
C GLU A 170 -9.31 87.81 80.41
N MET A 171 -8.08 88.36 80.38
CA MET A 171 -7.09 88.01 79.34
C MET A 171 -6.67 86.54 79.42
N ALA A 172 -6.44 86.02 80.64
CA ALA A 172 -6.11 84.61 80.84
C ALA A 172 -7.27 83.69 80.41
N SER A 173 -8.51 84.07 80.71
CA SER A 173 -9.72 83.32 80.30
C SER A 173 -9.85 83.28 78.78
N ALA A 174 -9.64 84.41 78.10
CA ALA A 174 -9.65 84.47 76.64
C ALA A 174 -8.58 83.56 76.00
N ALA A 175 -7.35 83.57 76.54
CA ALA A 175 -6.27 82.71 76.07
C ALA A 175 -6.58 81.21 76.27
N ALA A 176 -7.13 80.83 77.43
CA ALA A 176 -7.55 79.45 77.69
C ALA A 176 -8.67 79.02 76.72
N GLN A 177 -9.62 79.92 76.41
CA GLN A 177 -10.68 79.65 75.43
C GLN A 177 -10.12 79.38 74.02
N GLU A 178 -9.11 80.13 73.58
CA GLU A 178 -8.44 79.90 72.30
C GLU A 178 -7.73 78.55 72.23
N GLU A 179 -7.04 78.16 73.31
CA GLU A 179 -6.37 76.85 73.39
C GLU A 179 -7.38 75.70 73.37
N ILE A 180 -8.52 75.82 74.06
CA ILE A 180 -9.63 74.86 73.98
C ILE A 180 -10.06 74.65 72.53
N ILE A 181 -10.22 75.74 71.76
CA ILE A 181 -10.64 75.66 70.35
C ILE A 181 -9.56 74.98 69.49
N LYS A 182 -8.28 75.28 69.71
CA LYS A 182 -7.16 74.64 68.99
C LYS A 182 -7.13 73.13 69.24
N VAL A 183 -7.23 72.72 70.50
CA VAL A 183 -7.22 71.29 70.87
C VAL A 183 -8.45 70.56 70.31
N GLN A 184 -9.63 71.19 70.33
CA GLN A 184 -10.84 70.62 69.71
C GLN A 184 -10.68 70.40 68.20
N LYS A 185 -10.16 71.39 67.47
CA LYS A 185 -9.89 71.25 66.03
C LYS A 185 -8.90 70.12 65.74
N ALA A 186 -7.87 69.97 66.56
CA ALA A 186 -6.89 68.88 66.42
C ALA A 186 -7.55 67.51 66.63
N LEU A 187 -8.39 67.37 67.66
CA LEU A 187 -9.14 66.14 67.93
C LEU A 187 -10.10 65.79 66.78
N GLU A 188 -10.85 66.75 66.25
CA GLU A 188 -11.74 66.53 65.09
C GLU A 188 -10.97 66.07 63.84
N GLN A 189 -9.78 66.63 63.58
CA GLN A 189 -8.94 66.21 62.46
C GLN A 189 -8.43 64.78 62.64
N LEU A 190 -8.00 64.42 63.85
CA LEU A 190 -7.57 63.05 64.17
C LEU A 190 -8.72 62.05 64.04
N GLU A 191 -9.94 62.43 64.48
CA GLU A 191 -11.13 61.59 64.34
C GLU A 191 -11.49 61.34 62.87
N ARG A 192 -11.46 62.37 62.01
CA ARG A 192 -11.69 62.20 60.55
C ARG A 192 -10.65 61.30 59.90
N LYS A 193 -9.36 61.46 60.28
CA LYS A 193 -8.28 60.58 59.80
C LYS A 193 -8.51 59.13 60.24
N SER A 194 -8.87 58.91 61.51
CA SER A 194 -9.19 57.59 62.05
C SER A 194 -10.35 56.93 61.31
N GLN A 195 -11.46 57.65 61.06
CA GLN A 195 -12.60 57.14 60.29
C GLN A 195 -12.20 56.77 58.85
N THR A 196 -11.38 57.61 58.21
CA THR A 196 -10.87 57.35 56.85
C THR A 196 -9.98 56.11 56.80
N LEU A 197 -9.07 55.96 57.77
CA LEU A 197 -8.20 54.79 57.89
C LEU A 197 -8.99 53.52 58.18
N SER A 198 -9.99 53.59 59.06
CA SER A 198 -10.90 52.48 59.35
C SER A 198 -11.67 52.02 58.11
N ALA A 199 -12.19 52.95 57.31
CA ALA A 199 -12.87 52.63 56.05
C ALA A 199 -11.90 51.99 55.02
N LYS A 200 -10.66 52.48 54.94
CA LYS A 200 -9.62 51.88 54.08
C LYS A 200 -9.26 50.47 54.55
N LEU A 201 -9.09 50.26 55.85
CA LEU A 201 -8.79 48.94 56.43
C LEU A 201 -9.91 47.94 56.09
N GLN A 202 -11.17 48.33 56.29
CA GLN A 202 -12.32 47.49 55.93
C GLN A 202 -12.36 47.14 54.44
N ALA A 203 -12.03 48.09 53.56
CA ALA A 203 -11.96 47.83 52.12
C ALA A 203 -10.81 46.88 51.75
N VAL A 204 -9.66 47.00 52.43
CA VAL A 204 -8.52 46.08 52.25
C VAL A 204 -8.89 44.68 52.75
N ASP A 205 -9.54 44.55 53.90
CA ASP A 205 -10.00 43.27 54.43
C ASP A 205 -11.00 42.59 53.49
N GLN A 206 -11.97 43.33 52.95
CA GLN A 206 -12.91 42.80 51.95
C GLN A 206 -12.20 42.37 50.66
N ALA A 207 -11.23 43.16 50.18
CA ALA A 207 -10.45 42.80 49.00
C ALA A 207 -9.61 41.54 49.24
N ARG A 208 -9.08 41.39 50.45
CA ARG A 208 -8.35 40.19 50.87
C ARG A 208 -9.27 38.96 50.93
N GLU A 209 -10.45 39.06 51.53
CA GLU A 209 -11.42 37.96 51.58
C GLU A 209 -11.82 37.49 50.17
N LEU A 210 -12.08 38.42 49.25
CA LEU A 210 -12.37 38.11 47.85
C LEU A 210 -11.18 37.44 47.14
N ALA A 211 -9.95 37.89 47.43
CA ALA A 211 -8.75 37.28 46.88
C ALA A 211 -8.55 35.84 47.40
N GLU A 212 -8.79 35.60 48.70
CA GLU A 212 -8.74 34.26 49.29
C GLU A 212 -9.79 33.32 48.68
N GLU A 213 -11.03 33.79 48.46
CA GLU A 213 -12.07 33.02 47.76
C GLU A 213 -11.68 32.69 46.31
N ASN A 214 -11.10 33.65 45.59
CA ASN A 214 -10.60 33.43 44.24
C ASN A 214 -9.45 32.41 44.19
N VAL A 215 -8.57 32.39 45.21
CA VAL A 215 -7.52 31.37 45.31
C VAL A 215 -8.13 29.99 45.53
N VAL A 216 -9.07 29.84 46.47
CA VAL A 216 -9.72 28.55 46.74
C VAL A 216 -10.45 28.01 45.50
N THR A 217 -11.16 28.88 44.77
CA THR A 217 -11.82 28.47 43.52
C THR A 217 -10.80 28.09 42.44
N ALA A 218 -9.71 28.84 42.29
CA ALA A 218 -8.62 28.49 41.38
C ALA A 218 -7.97 27.15 41.73
N GLU A 219 -7.67 26.90 43.01
CA GLU A 219 -7.13 25.62 43.49
C GLU A 219 -8.08 24.45 43.19
N ALA A 220 -9.39 24.63 43.38
CA ALA A 220 -10.38 23.63 43.02
C ALA A 220 -10.35 23.34 41.50
N THR A 221 -10.30 24.38 40.65
CA THR A 221 -10.20 24.18 39.19
C THR A 221 -8.90 23.48 38.80
N ILE A 222 -7.76 23.86 39.39
CA ILE A 222 -6.47 23.18 39.16
C ILE A 222 -6.57 21.71 39.57
N GLY A 223 -7.20 21.40 40.71
CA GLY A 223 -7.45 20.03 41.15
C GLY A 223 -8.26 19.22 40.13
N THR A 224 -9.32 19.80 39.58
CA THR A 224 -10.13 19.13 38.54
C THR A 224 -9.34 18.91 37.25
N LEU A 225 -8.56 19.89 36.79
CA LEU A 225 -7.72 19.78 35.60
C LEU A 225 -6.62 18.73 35.78
N GLN A 226 -5.98 18.68 36.94
CA GLN A 226 -4.99 17.65 37.25
C GLN A 226 -5.62 16.26 37.23
N GLN A 227 -6.85 16.10 37.72
CA GLN A 227 -7.55 14.82 37.64
C GLN A 227 -7.85 14.43 36.19
N GLN A 228 -8.35 15.36 35.37
CA GLN A 228 -8.60 15.13 33.94
C GLN A 228 -7.32 14.73 33.20
N VAL A 229 -6.18 15.35 33.50
CA VAL A 229 -4.88 14.99 32.92
C VAL A 229 -4.48 13.56 33.31
N ARG A 230 -4.68 13.17 34.57
CA ARG A 230 -4.42 11.79 35.02
C ARG A 230 -5.33 10.80 34.28
N ASP A 231 -6.62 11.08 34.19
CA ASP A 231 -7.61 10.21 33.53
C ASP A 231 -7.31 10.06 32.01
N LEU A 232 -6.93 11.14 31.33
CA LEU A 232 -6.50 11.10 29.93
C LEU A 232 -5.18 10.34 29.76
N SER A 233 -4.25 10.45 30.71
CA SER A 233 -2.99 9.71 30.68
C SER A 233 -3.22 8.21 30.85
N THR A 234 -4.15 7.81 31.73
CA THR A 234 -4.52 6.39 31.89
C THR A 234 -5.20 5.86 30.62
N GLN A 235 -6.14 6.60 30.04
CA GLN A 235 -6.79 6.21 28.78
C GLN A 235 -5.79 6.09 27.62
N LEU A 236 -4.81 7.00 27.54
CA LEU A 236 -3.75 6.93 26.54
C LEU A 236 -2.90 5.66 26.72
N HIS A 237 -2.56 5.31 27.97
CA HIS A 237 -1.78 4.12 28.24
C HIS A 237 -2.55 2.83 27.91
N GLU A 238 -3.84 2.77 28.26
CA GLU A 238 -4.72 1.66 27.92
C GLU A 238 -4.85 1.47 26.41
N THR A 239 -5.12 2.54 25.66
CA THR A 239 -5.23 2.48 24.19
C THR A 239 -3.90 2.13 23.51
N GLN A 240 -2.76 2.57 24.05
CA GLN A 240 -1.44 2.14 23.57
C GLN A 240 -1.24 0.64 23.78
N HIS A 241 -1.59 0.12 24.96
CA HIS A 241 -1.50 -1.31 25.26
C HIS A 241 -2.42 -2.15 24.36
N GLU A 242 -3.66 -1.70 24.12
CA GLU A 242 -4.58 -2.34 23.17
C GLU A 242 -4.02 -2.37 21.74
N LEU A 243 -3.38 -1.29 21.28
CA LEU A 243 -2.74 -1.26 19.96
C LEU A 243 -1.53 -2.19 19.87
N GLU A 244 -0.71 -2.27 20.92
CA GLU A 244 0.43 -3.18 20.98
C GLU A 244 -0.02 -4.65 20.94
N THR A 245 -1.02 -5.01 21.75
CA THR A 245 -1.58 -6.37 21.76
C THR A 245 -2.23 -6.72 20.42
N LEU A 246 -2.96 -5.80 19.78
CA LEU A 246 -3.49 -6.03 18.42
C LEU A 246 -2.38 -6.22 17.39
N ARG A 247 -1.31 -5.42 17.44
CA ARG A 247 -0.16 -5.57 16.54
C ARG A 247 0.54 -6.90 16.75
N GLU A 248 0.77 -7.31 17.99
CA GLU A 248 1.38 -8.60 18.32
C GLU A 248 0.51 -9.76 17.85
N ASN A 249 -0.80 -9.70 18.09
CA ASN A 249 -1.76 -10.70 17.59
C ASN A 249 -1.80 -10.76 16.05
N GLN A 250 -1.70 -9.63 15.36
CA GLN A 250 -1.64 -9.60 13.89
C GLN A 250 -0.31 -10.14 13.35
N LEU A 251 0.82 -9.80 13.98
CA LEU A 251 2.14 -10.30 13.61
C LEU A 251 2.25 -11.80 13.82
N THR A 252 1.78 -12.31 14.96
CA THR A 252 1.73 -13.75 15.25
C THR A 252 0.83 -14.48 14.27
N ALA A 253 -0.39 -13.98 14.01
CA ALA A 253 -1.29 -14.56 13.02
C ALA A 253 -0.69 -14.55 11.59
N SER A 254 -0.03 -13.46 11.20
CA SER A 254 0.65 -13.35 9.91
C SER A 254 1.85 -14.30 9.81
N SER A 255 2.62 -14.48 10.89
CA SER A 255 3.74 -15.43 10.95
C SER A 255 3.23 -16.86 10.75
N VAL A 256 2.18 -17.26 11.47
CA VAL A 256 1.56 -18.58 11.33
C VAL A 256 1.02 -18.79 9.91
N ALA A 257 0.34 -17.80 9.35
CA ALA A 257 -0.16 -17.89 7.97
C ALA A 257 0.98 -18.04 6.94
N LEU A 258 2.11 -17.37 7.15
CA LEU A 258 3.29 -17.47 6.29
C LEU A 258 3.95 -18.86 6.42
N GLU A 259 4.09 -19.38 7.64
CA GLU A 259 4.57 -20.75 7.88
C GLU A 259 3.68 -21.80 7.22
N GLU A 260 2.35 -21.68 7.34
CA GLU A 260 1.41 -22.56 6.66
C GLU A 260 1.52 -22.47 5.13
N ALA A 261 1.65 -21.26 4.59
CA ALA A 261 1.82 -21.04 3.15
C ALA A 261 3.15 -21.64 2.65
N ALA A 262 4.24 -21.47 3.40
CA ALA A 262 5.53 -22.06 3.09
C ALA A 262 5.47 -23.60 3.13
N ALA A 263 4.80 -24.19 4.13
CA ALA A 263 4.59 -25.63 4.22
C ALA A 263 3.78 -26.17 3.04
N LYS A 264 2.70 -25.49 2.64
CA LYS A 264 1.91 -25.83 1.45
C LYS A 264 2.74 -25.72 0.17
N HIS A 265 3.57 -24.68 0.04
CA HIS A 265 4.45 -24.51 -1.11
C HIS A 265 5.46 -25.66 -1.21
N GLN A 266 6.14 -26.01 -0.12
CA GLN A 266 7.07 -27.16 -0.10
C GLN A 266 6.37 -28.49 -0.42
N ALA A 267 5.11 -28.67 0.01
CA ALA A 267 4.34 -29.87 -0.36
C ALA A 267 4.03 -29.91 -1.86
N LEU A 268 3.67 -28.77 -2.46
CA LEU A 268 3.45 -28.66 -3.90
C LEU A 268 4.73 -28.86 -4.71
N GLU A 269 5.87 -28.34 -4.24
CA GLU A 269 7.18 -28.57 -4.89
C GLU A 269 7.51 -30.07 -4.93
N ARG A 270 7.35 -30.79 -3.81
CA ARG A 270 7.55 -32.25 -3.77
C ARG A 270 6.63 -32.98 -4.75
N LEU A 271 5.34 -32.65 -4.76
CA LEU A 271 4.38 -33.25 -5.71
C LEU A 271 4.74 -32.94 -7.16
N TRP A 272 5.24 -31.73 -7.44
CA TRP A 272 5.68 -31.36 -8.77
C TRP A 272 6.92 -32.15 -9.20
N GLU A 273 7.88 -32.35 -8.31
CA GLU A 273 9.05 -33.21 -8.56
C GLU A 273 8.62 -34.67 -8.81
N ASP A 274 7.70 -35.21 -8.01
CA ASP A 274 7.15 -36.56 -8.22
C ASP A 274 6.46 -36.67 -9.59
N VAL A 275 5.63 -35.69 -9.97
CA VAL A 275 4.98 -35.66 -11.28
C VAL A 275 6.00 -35.52 -12.41
N LYS A 276 7.04 -34.71 -12.22
CA LYS A 276 8.11 -34.54 -13.20
C LYS A 276 8.86 -35.85 -13.43
N THR A 277 9.26 -36.54 -12.37
CA THR A 277 9.97 -37.83 -12.47
C THR A 277 9.10 -38.91 -13.12
N GLU A 278 7.80 -38.97 -12.82
CA GLU A 278 6.89 -39.89 -13.51
C GLU A 278 6.69 -39.49 -14.98
N ASN A 279 6.66 -38.20 -15.30
CA ASN A 279 6.61 -37.74 -16.70
C ASN A 279 7.87 -38.16 -17.46
N GLU A 280 9.06 -37.97 -16.90
CA GLU A 280 10.33 -38.44 -17.48
C GLU A 280 10.33 -39.97 -17.67
N ARG A 281 9.80 -40.73 -16.69
CA ARG A 281 9.64 -42.19 -16.80
C ARG A 281 8.69 -42.58 -17.94
N LEU A 282 7.57 -41.88 -18.07
CA LEU A 282 6.58 -42.10 -19.14
C LEU A 282 7.16 -41.72 -20.50
N GLN A 283 7.89 -40.62 -20.62
CA GLN A 283 8.59 -40.23 -21.84
C GLN A 283 9.59 -41.32 -22.27
N ALA A 284 10.46 -41.79 -21.37
CA ALA A 284 11.38 -42.87 -21.66
C ALA A 284 10.66 -44.16 -22.09
N ARG A 285 9.48 -44.45 -21.51
CA ARG A 285 8.67 -45.59 -21.91
C ARG A 285 8.04 -45.40 -23.29
N VAL A 286 7.60 -44.19 -23.63
CA VAL A 286 7.09 -43.85 -24.96
C VAL A 286 8.20 -44.03 -25.99
N GLU A 287 9.40 -43.47 -25.75
CA GLU A 287 10.56 -43.64 -26.63
C GLU A 287 10.93 -45.13 -26.83
N GLU A 288 10.88 -45.94 -25.76
CA GLU A 288 11.10 -47.39 -25.86
C GLU A 288 10.03 -48.08 -26.72
N LEU A 289 8.76 -47.70 -26.57
CA LEU A 289 7.66 -48.26 -27.35
C LEU A 289 7.74 -47.83 -28.82
N GLU A 290 8.08 -46.57 -29.09
CA GLU A 290 8.33 -46.05 -30.44
C GLU A 290 9.50 -46.80 -31.10
N PHE A 291 10.60 -47.04 -30.37
CA PHE A 291 11.71 -47.84 -30.86
C PHE A 291 11.29 -49.28 -31.21
N ARG A 292 10.52 -49.94 -30.32
CA ARG A 292 9.99 -51.29 -30.58
C ARG A 292 9.03 -51.31 -31.76
N LEU A 293 8.20 -50.28 -31.92
CA LEU A 293 7.30 -50.14 -33.06
C LEU A 293 8.10 -50.01 -34.35
N ALA A 294 9.08 -49.09 -34.41
CA ALA A 294 9.95 -48.92 -35.55
C ALA A 294 10.72 -50.21 -35.89
N GLN A 295 11.20 -50.95 -34.89
CA GLN A 295 11.84 -52.25 -35.10
C GLN A 295 10.86 -53.30 -35.65
N SER A 296 9.62 -53.34 -35.14
CA SER A 296 8.57 -54.22 -35.65
C SER A 296 8.18 -53.88 -37.08
N GLU A 297 8.08 -52.59 -37.41
CA GLU A 297 7.81 -52.11 -38.76
C GLU A 297 8.94 -52.50 -39.71
N ALA A 298 10.21 -52.27 -39.33
CA ALA A 298 11.37 -52.68 -40.12
C ALA A 298 11.43 -54.21 -40.32
N ASN A 299 11.18 -55.01 -39.28
CA ASN A 299 11.10 -56.47 -39.40
C ASN A 299 9.92 -56.90 -40.29
N GLY A 300 8.81 -56.17 -40.24
CA GLY A 300 7.66 -56.36 -41.11
C GLY A 300 8.02 -56.10 -42.58
N GLU A 301 8.69 -54.98 -42.84
CA GLU A 301 9.21 -54.61 -44.16
C GLU A 301 10.21 -55.65 -44.68
N GLU A 302 11.17 -56.08 -43.87
CA GLU A 302 12.13 -57.13 -44.22
C GLU A 302 11.41 -58.44 -44.58
N LYS A 303 10.45 -58.86 -43.76
CA LYS A 303 9.63 -60.05 -44.04
C LYS A 303 8.78 -59.90 -45.30
N THR A 304 8.26 -58.70 -45.58
CA THR A 304 7.55 -58.44 -46.85
C THR A 304 8.49 -58.51 -48.04
N ALA A 305 9.72 -57.98 -47.92
CA ALA A 305 10.73 -58.05 -48.95
C ALA A 305 11.21 -59.49 -49.20
N GLU A 306 11.40 -60.29 -48.15
CA GLU A 306 11.70 -61.72 -48.24
C GLU A 306 10.58 -62.49 -48.96
N LEU A 307 9.32 -62.26 -48.57
CA LEU A 307 8.17 -62.88 -49.24
C LEU A 307 8.08 -62.45 -50.71
N GLN A 308 8.35 -61.18 -51.02
CA GLN A 308 8.37 -60.68 -52.38
C GLN A 308 9.50 -61.30 -53.21
N ALA A 309 10.69 -61.52 -52.62
CA ALA A 309 11.78 -62.24 -53.24
C ALA A 309 11.43 -63.73 -53.49
N GLN A 310 10.77 -64.39 -52.54
CA GLN A 310 10.26 -65.75 -52.72
C GLN A 310 9.22 -65.82 -53.83
N VAL A 311 8.29 -64.86 -53.90
CA VAL A 311 7.30 -64.77 -55.00
C VAL A 311 8.00 -64.57 -56.34
N VAL A 312 9.01 -63.71 -56.42
CA VAL A 312 9.81 -63.52 -57.65
C VAL A 312 10.54 -64.82 -58.02
N LYS A 313 11.08 -65.55 -57.05
CA LYS A 313 11.73 -66.85 -57.29
C LYS A 313 10.74 -67.89 -57.81
N VAL A 314 9.57 -68.01 -57.18
CA VAL A 314 8.49 -68.90 -57.63
C VAL A 314 8.00 -68.49 -59.02
N LYS A 315 7.89 -67.19 -59.31
CA LYS A 315 7.56 -66.71 -60.66
C LYS A 315 8.60 -67.14 -61.69
N ARG A 316 9.90 -66.96 -61.39
CA ARG A 316 10.99 -67.43 -62.27
C ARG A 316 10.97 -68.94 -62.47
N GLU A 317 10.72 -69.71 -61.40
CA GLU A 317 10.58 -71.17 -61.48
C GLU A 317 9.35 -71.56 -62.32
N ALA A 318 8.23 -70.86 -62.18
CA ALA A 318 7.03 -71.07 -62.99
C ALA A 318 7.23 -70.69 -64.47
N ASP A 319 7.97 -69.61 -64.74
CA ASP A 319 8.29 -69.18 -66.10
C ASP A 319 9.32 -70.14 -66.75
N ALA A 320 10.32 -70.62 -66.00
CA ALA A 320 11.23 -71.67 -66.45
C ALA A 320 10.50 -72.98 -66.76
N LEU A 321 9.57 -73.40 -65.89
CA LEU A 321 8.71 -74.55 -66.15
C LEU A 321 7.81 -74.34 -67.37
N ARG A 322 7.34 -73.11 -67.64
CA ARG A 322 6.60 -72.80 -68.88
C ARG A 322 7.49 -72.90 -70.11
N GLU A 323 8.71 -72.37 -70.06
CA GLU A 323 9.68 -72.51 -71.15
C GLU A 323 10.06 -73.98 -71.39
N GLU A 324 10.22 -74.78 -70.33
CA GLU A 324 10.40 -76.23 -70.44
C GLU A 324 9.17 -76.91 -71.06
N LEU A 325 7.95 -76.52 -70.69
CA LEU A 325 6.72 -77.07 -71.25
C LEU A 325 6.54 -76.69 -72.72
N ASP A 326 6.89 -75.46 -73.10
CA ASP A 326 6.83 -75.00 -74.48
C ASP A 326 7.94 -75.61 -75.34
N SER A 327 9.14 -75.82 -74.80
CA SER A 327 10.21 -76.57 -75.48
C SER A 327 9.88 -78.06 -75.61
N LEU A 328 9.21 -78.67 -74.62
CA LEU A 328 8.68 -80.03 -74.71
C LEU A 328 7.53 -80.14 -75.72
N ARG A 329 6.67 -79.12 -75.84
CA ARG A 329 5.65 -79.05 -76.89
C ARG A 329 6.28 -78.88 -78.28
N ALA A 330 7.31 -78.05 -78.39
CA ALA A 330 8.07 -77.90 -79.63
C ALA A 330 8.80 -79.20 -80.02
N SER A 331 9.41 -79.90 -79.05
CA SER A 331 10.05 -81.19 -79.33
C SER A 331 9.03 -82.28 -79.64
N LYS A 332 7.87 -82.29 -78.97
CA LYS A 332 6.77 -83.20 -79.28
C LYS A 332 6.24 -82.98 -80.70
N THR A 333 5.99 -81.73 -81.09
CA THR A 333 5.54 -81.42 -82.46
C THR A 333 6.60 -81.75 -83.50
N LEU A 334 7.88 -81.55 -83.20
CA LEU A 334 8.99 -82.00 -84.04
C LEU A 334 8.99 -83.53 -84.20
N ILE A 335 8.90 -84.29 -83.09
CA ILE A 335 8.88 -85.76 -83.10
C ILE A 335 7.63 -86.28 -83.80
N GLU A 336 6.46 -85.66 -83.61
CA GLU A 336 5.23 -86.01 -84.34
C GLU A 336 5.41 -85.74 -85.84
N SER A 337 6.03 -84.62 -86.24
CA SER A 337 6.32 -84.34 -87.65
C SER A 337 7.34 -85.30 -88.26
N GLU A 338 8.39 -85.67 -87.52
CA GLU A 338 9.35 -86.69 -87.95
C GLU A 338 8.73 -88.09 -87.98
N SER A 339 7.78 -88.39 -87.09
CA SER A 339 7.01 -89.63 -87.12
C SER A 339 6.11 -89.69 -88.34
N LEU A 340 5.44 -88.58 -88.67
CA LEU A 340 4.59 -88.46 -89.86
C LEU A 340 5.42 -88.54 -91.15
N GLU A 341 6.62 -87.96 -91.17
CA GLU A 341 7.58 -88.14 -92.26
C GLU A 341 8.10 -89.58 -92.35
N ARG A 342 8.37 -90.25 -91.21
CA ARG A 342 8.78 -91.67 -91.18
C ARG A 342 7.63 -92.55 -91.66
N GLU A 343 6.39 -92.27 -91.29
CA GLU A 343 5.20 -92.97 -91.81
C GLU A 343 5.02 -92.73 -93.31
N GLN A 344 5.19 -91.50 -93.81
CA GLN A 344 5.16 -91.22 -95.25
C GLN A 344 6.27 -91.96 -95.99
N LYS A 345 7.51 -91.93 -95.49
CA LYS A 345 8.64 -92.69 -96.08
C LYS A 345 8.42 -94.20 -96.01
N LEU A 346 7.74 -94.71 -94.98
CA LEU A 346 7.39 -96.13 -94.85
C LEU A 346 6.21 -96.50 -95.76
N HIS A 347 5.28 -95.58 -96.01
CA HIS A 347 4.20 -95.75 -96.98
C HIS A 347 4.74 -95.75 -98.41
N GLU A 348 5.63 -94.83 -98.76
CA GLU A 348 6.35 -94.81 -100.03
C GLU A 348 7.24 -96.06 -100.20
N ALA A 349 7.93 -96.50 -99.14
CA ALA A 349 8.73 -97.73 -99.16
C ALA A 349 7.87 -99.00 -99.32
N THR A 350 6.70 -99.07 -98.70
CA THR A 350 5.78 -100.21 -98.87
C THR A 350 5.06 -100.19 -100.21
N GLU A 351 4.77 -99.02 -100.77
CA GLU A 351 4.15 -98.86 -102.09
C GLU A 351 5.14 -99.12 -103.23
N THR A 352 6.41 -98.75 -103.05
CA THR A 352 7.52 -99.18 -103.92
C THR A 352 7.79 -100.67 -103.80
N HIS A 353 7.79 -101.25 -102.60
CA HIS A 353 7.89 -102.72 -102.44
C HIS A 353 6.71 -103.46 -103.07
N ARG A 354 5.49 -102.90 -103.00
CA ARG A 354 4.29 -103.47 -103.64
C ARG A 354 4.37 -103.38 -105.16
N ARG A 355 4.86 -102.26 -105.72
CA ARG A 355 5.13 -102.13 -107.17
C ARG A 355 6.24 -103.08 -107.64
N ILE A 356 7.32 -103.22 -106.88
CA ILE A 356 8.42 -104.15 -107.19
C ILE A 356 7.95 -105.61 -107.08
N SER A 357 7.09 -105.94 -106.11
CA SER A 357 6.53 -107.30 -105.97
C SER A 357 5.56 -107.63 -107.10
N VAL A 358 4.72 -106.68 -107.52
CA VAL A 358 3.82 -106.87 -108.68
C VAL A 358 4.62 -106.98 -109.98
N ASP A 359 5.66 -106.16 -110.19
CA ASP A 359 6.57 -106.29 -111.34
C ASP A 359 7.38 -107.60 -111.31
N HIS A 360 7.71 -108.12 -110.12
CA HIS A 360 8.42 -109.39 -109.98
C HIS A 360 7.50 -110.59 -110.23
N ASP A 361 6.25 -110.54 -109.77
CA ASP A 361 5.23 -111.58 -110.01
C ASP A 361 4.74 -111.57 -111.48
N GLU A 362 4.64 -110.40 -112.12
CA GLU A 362 4.37 -110.28 -113.57
C GLU A 362 5.55 -110.78 -114.41
N ARG A 363 6.81 -110.52 -113.99
CA ARG A 363 8.00 -111.12 -114.63
C ARG A 363 8.05 -112.64 -114.44
N LEU A 364 7.77 -113.16 -113.25
CA LEU A 364 7.71 -114.60 -113.00
C LEU A 364 6.58 -115.27 -113.80
N SER A 365 5.41 -114.64 -113.91
CA SER A 365 4.29 -115.14 -114.71
C SER A 365 4.63 -115.14 -116.21
N SER A 366 5.33 -114.11 -116.69
CA SER A 366 5.81 -114.05 -118.09
C SER A 366 6.90 -115.08 -118.40
N GLU A 367 7.79 -115.39 -117.46
CA GLU A 367 8.80 -116.46 -117.59
C GLU A 367 8.19 -117.86 -117.51
N VAL A 368 7.17 -118.06 -116.67
CA VAL A 368 6.44 -119.34 -116.58
C VAL A 368 5.66 -119.61 -117.87
N MET A 369 4.98 -118.61 -118.42
CA MET A 369 4.30 -118.73 -119.72
C MET A 369 5.28 -118.97 -120.87
N ALA A 370 6.43 -118.29 -120.90
CA ALA A 370 7.48 -118.52 -121.91
C ALA A 370 8.11 -119.92 -121.80
N ARG A 371 8.20 -120.48 -120.58
CA ARG A 371 8.68 -121.84 -120.33
C ARG A 371 7.66 -122.90 -120.71
N GLU A 372 6.36 -122.67 -120.48
CA GLU A 372 5.28 -123.55 -120.92
C GLU A 372 5.09 -123.53 -122.45
N GLU A 373 5.26 -122.37 -123.11
CA GLU A 373 5.31 -122.26 -124.58
C GLU A 373 6.54 -122.96 -125.19
N LEU A 374 7.70 -122.92 -124.51
CA LEU A 374 8.89 -123.65 -124.95
C LEU A 374 8.75 -125.16 -124.76
N LEU A 375 8.11 -125.62 -123.67
CA LEU A 375 7.85 -127.04 -123.43
C LEU A 375 6.81 -127.62 -124.39
N THR A 376 5.76 -126.86 -124.71
CA THR A 376 4.77 -127.26 -125.74
C THR A 376 5.39 -127.28 -127.13
N ARG A 377 6.23 -126.30 -127.51
CA ARG A 377 7.02 -126.35 -128.76
C ARG A 377 7.99 -127.53 -128.82
N LEU A 378 8.65 -127.87 -127.71
CA LEU A 378 9.58 -129.00 -127.66
C LEU A 378 8.84 -130.33 -127.76
N GLN A 379 7.66 -130.43 -127.16
CA GLN A 379 6.80 -131.62 -127.21
C GLN A 379 6.14 -131.79 -128.58
N GLU A 380 5.75 -130.71 -129.26
CA GLU A 380 5.32 -130.71 -130.66
C GLU A 380 6.46 -131.09 -131.61
N GLN A 381 7.67 -130.56 -131.40
CA GLN A 381 8.86 -130.95 -132.18
C GLN A 381 9.27 -132.40 -131.95
N MET A 382 9.11 -132.93 -130.73
CA MET A 382 9.31 -134.36 -130.43
C MET A 382 8.28 -135.23 -131.15
N GLN A 383 7.00 -134.86 -131.13
CA GLN A 383 5.97 -135.62 -131.84
C GLN A 383 6.12 -135.54 -133.37
N GLN A 384 6.59 -134.41 -133.91
CA GLN A 384 6.96 -134.30 -135.32
C GLN A 384 8.20 -135.11 -135.68
N THR A 385 9.21 -135.17 -134.80
CA THR A 385 10.42 -135.99 -135.05
C THR A 385 10.14 -137.48 -134.88
N GLU A 386 9.23 -137.89 -133.98
CA GLU A 386 8.75 -139.28 -133.89
C GLU A 386 7.90 -139.68 -135.11
N LYS A 387 7.04 -138.79 -135.62
CA LYS A 387 6.35 -139.01 -136.90
C LYS A 387 7.32 -139.13 -138.08
N MET A 388 8.28 -138.21 -138.19
CA MET A 388 9.29 -138.23 -139.24
C MET A 388 10.22 -139.45 -139.12
N SER A 389 10.48 -139.93 -137.91
CA SER A 389 11.23 -141.17 -137.63
C SER A 389 10.44 -142.42 -138.01
N ALA A 390 9.14 -142.46 -137.73
CA ALA A 390 8.24 -143.53 -138.19
C ALA A 390 8.09 -143.53 -139.74
N GLU A 391 8.03 -142.36 -140.36
CA GLU A 391 7.98 -142.22 -141.82
C GLU A 391 9.33 -142.57 -142.47
N LEU A 392 10.46 -142.19 -141.86
CA LEU A 392 11.79 -142.54 -142.35
C LEU A 392 12.11 -144.02 -142.13
N SER A 393 11.66 -144.63 -141.04
CA SER A 393 11.80 -146.08 -140.83
C SER A 393 10.90 -146.87 -141.80
N ALA A 394 9.70 -146.40 -142.12
CA ALA A 394 8.89 -146.96 -143.20
C ALA A 394 9.56 -146.79 -144.57
N LYS A 395 10.23 -145.65 -144.81
CA LYS A 395 11.05 -145.42 -146.01
C LYS A 395 12.29 -146.30 -146.07
N VAL A 396 12.92 -146.57 -144.93
CA VAL A 396 14.04 -147.51 -144.82
C VAL A 396 13.55 -148.92 -145.12
N VAL A 397 12.37 -149.33 -144.66
CA VAL A 397 11.77 -150.64 -144.98
C VAL A 397 11.37 -150.76 -146.47
N THR A 398 10.87 -149.69 -147.09
CA THR A 398 10.59 -149.69 -148.55
C THR A 398 11.88 -149.67 -149.38
N LEU A 399 12.88 -148.88 -148.99
CA LEU A 399 14.20 -148.89 -149.61
C LEU A 399 14.97 -150.20 -149.36
N GLN A 400 14.62 -150.94 -148.29
CA GLN A 400 15.11 -152.31 -148.05
C GLN A 400 14.35 -153.36 -148.87
N GLN A 401 13.12 -153.11 -149.34
CA GLN A 401 12.47 -153.96 -150.34
C GLN A 401 13.02 -153.68 -151.75
N GLU A 402 13.47 -152.45 -152.00
CA GLU A 402 14.23 -152.08 -153.20
C GLU A 402 15.69 -152.54 -153.14
N LEU A 403 16.26 -152.76 -151.94
CA LEU A 403 17.51 -153.49 -151.72
C LEU A 403 17.47 -154.83 -152.47
N ASP A 404 16.37 -155.56 -152.44
CA ASP A 404 16.39 -156.94 -152.93
C ASP A 404 16.13 -157.06 -154.44
N TYR A 405 15.42 -156.10 -155.05
CA TYR A 405 15.17 -156.08 -156.50
C TYR A 405 16.42 -155.66 -157.30
N PHE A 406 17.09 -154.58 -156.89
CA PHE A 406 18.28 -154.08 -157.59
C PHE A 406 19.54 -154.91 -157.31
N GLN A 407 19.60 -155.59 -156.16
CA GLN A 407 20.63 -156.60 -155.94
C GLN A 407 20.42 -157.86 -156.80
N GLY A 408 19.18 -158.18 -157.19
CA GLY A 408 18.89 -159.21 -158.19
C GLY A 408 19.35 -158.82 -159.61
N GLU A 409 18.97 -157.64 -160.10
CA GLU A 409 19.32 -157.18 -161.45
C GLU A 409 20.82 -156.87 -161.63
N LEU A 410 21.54 -156.43 -160.59
CA LEU A 410 22.97 -156.11 -160.75
C LEU A 410 23.87 -157.35 -160.66
N ILE A 411 23.48 -158.38 -159.91
CA ILE A 411 24.16 -159.67 -159.94
C ILE A 411 24.03 -160.29 -161.35
N GLU A 412 22.85 -160.17 -161.98
CA GLU A 412 22.64 -160.56 -163.39
C GLU A 412 23.44 -159.69 -164.38
N ASN A 413 23.56 -158.38 -164.14
CA ASN A 413 24.30 -157.46 -165.02
C ASN A 413 25.83 -157.50 -164.84
N LYS A 414 26.40 -157.77 -163.66
CA LYS A 414 27.87 -157.89 -163.49
C LYS A 414 28.40 -159.28 -163.76
N MET A 415 27.60 -160.34 -163.64
CA MET A 415 27.91 -161.58 -164.33
C MET A 415 27.95 -161.34 -165.86
N LYS A 416 27.09 -160.48 -166.41
CA LYS A 416 27.14 -160.06 -167.83
C LYS A 416 28.35 -159.17 -168.18
N VAL A 417 28.90 -158.38 -167.23
CA VAL A 417 30.15 -157.60 -167.42
C VAL A 417 31.41 -158.45 -167.23
N ALA A 418 31.39 -159.42 -166.31
CA ALA A 418 32.40 -160.46 -166.26
C ALA A 418 32.43 -161.25 -167.59
N GLN A 419 31.27 -161.48 -168.20
CA GLN A 419 31.16 -162.08 -169.54
C GLN A 419 31.62 -161.15 -170.68
N LEU A 420 31.52 -159.82 -170.55
CA LEU A 420 31.84 -158.84 -171.61
C LEU A 420 33.25 -158.20 -171.55
N THR A 421 33.92 -158.09 -170.41
CA THR A 421 35.25 -157.41 -170.35
C THR A 421 36.41 -158.40 -170.19
N GLN A 422 36.09 -159.66 -169.91
CA GLN A 422 36.91 -160.79 -170.31
C GLN A 422 37.13 -160.80 -171.85
N ASP A 423 36.15 -160.34 -172.66
CA ASP A 423 36.35 -160.06 -174.12
C ASP A 423 37.25 -158.82 -174.39
N ASN A 424 37.50 -157.96 -173.39
CA ASN A 424 38.34 -156.74 -173.53
C ASN A 424 39.75 -156.91 -172.97
N ASP A 425 39.95 -157.77 -171.98
CA ASP A 425 41.28 -158.31 -171.69
C ASP A 425 41.86 -158.98 -172.95
N ASP A 426 41.02 -159.55 -173.83
CA ASP A 426 41.41 -160.05 -175.17
C ASP A 426 41.69 -158.93 -176.21
N LEU A 427 41.24 -157.68 -176.01
CA LEU A 427 41.52 -156.50 -176.86
C LEU A 427 42.63 -155.56 -176.34
N VAL A 428 42.85 -155.35 -175.04
CA VAL A 428 43.95 -154.49 -174.51
C VAL A 428 45.28 -155.23 -174.46
N ILE A 429 45.28 -156.56 -174.35
CA ILE A 429 46.47 -157.36 -174.66
C ILE A 429 46.88 -157.17 -176.15
N ARG A 430 45.97 -156.69 -177.01
CA ARG A 430 46.24 -156.19 -178.37
C ARG A 430 46.78 -154.75 -178.42
N ASN A 431 46.52 -153.91 -177.40
CA ASN A 431 46.95 -152.50 -177.32
C ASN A 431 48.20 -152.24 -176.44
N ARG A 432 48.51 -153.15 -175.50
CA ARG A 432 49.83 -153.45 -174.87
C ARG A 432 50.98 -153.65 -175.90
N ARG A 433 50.74 -153.39 -177.18
CA ARG A 433 51.64 -153.51 -178.34
C ARG A 433 51.81 -152.21 -179.14
N LEU A 434 51.02 -151.15 -178.94
CA LEU A 434 51.06 -149.92 -179.76
C LEU A 434 51.59 -148.63 -179.06
N GLU A 435 51.40 -148.39 -177.75
CA GLU A 435 51.82 -147.09 -177.12
C GLU A 435 53.19 -147.10 -176.43
N LYS A 436 53.90 -148.21 -176.52
CA LYS A 436 55.36 -148.32 -176.39
C LYS A 436 56.15 -147.32 -177.28
N GLU A 437 55.53 -146.33 -177.93
CA GLU A 437 56.04 -145.66 -179.13
C GLU A 437 55.74 -144.15 -179.25
N ALA A 438 54.96 -143.51 -178.37
CA ALA A 438 54.51 -142.11 -178.58
C ALA A 438 54.69 -141.16 -177.37
N ALA A 439 55.67 -141.34 -176.49
CA ALA A 439 57.03 -140.92 -176.81
C ALA A 439 57.15 -139.42 -177.11
N ASN A 440 58.22 -138.89 -176.51
CA ASN A 440 59.07 -137.90 -177.13
C ASN A 440 58.42 -136.54 -177.37
N THR A 441 58.98 -135.54 -176.68
CA THR A 441 59.08 -134.10 -177.05
C THR A 441 58.17 -133.14 -176.27
N LYS A 442 58.60 -131.99 -175.75
CA LYS A 442 59.87 -131.20 -175.61
C LYS A 442 59.40 -129.96 -174.78
N LYS A 443 60.07 -129.38 -173.79
CA LYS A 443 61.39 -129.52 -173.17
C LYS A 443 61.32 -128.85 -171.79
#